data_AF-A0A7S1ZHH1-F1
#
_entry.id   AF-A0A7S1ZHH1-F1
#
_cell.length_a   1.000
_cell.length_b   1.000
_cell.length_c   1.000
_cell.angle_alpha   90.00
_cell.angle_beta   90.00
_cell.angle_gamma   90.00
#
_symmetry.space_group_name_H-M   'P 1'
#
loop_
_entity.id
_entity.type
_entity.pdbx_description
1 polymer ?
#
loop_
_entity_poly.entity_id
_entity_poly.type
_entity_poly.pdbx_seq_one_letter_code
_entity_poly.pdbx_strand_id
1 'polypeptide(L)'
;QSHPLRPPPRPPPRRTVRNRIEMAPGERYDVLMDFASLAPGATLYLRNSHPQLPALRDVMQFRVVPGSVPPLSVPTDLVSHRSYPSNPTSERTFRLRNDDVDGTWTIEGVRFDPAVANFQVRRGDVERWTFVAAASMDAPHPMHV
;
A
#
# COMPACT_ATOMS: atom_id res chain seq x y z
N GLN A 1 17.65 35.82 8.26
CA GLN A 1 17.16 34.48 8.62
C GLN A 1 17.22 33.63 7.37
N SER A 2 18.10 32.62 7.34
CA SER A 2 18.29 31.74 6.19
C SER A 2 17.18 30.68 6.17
N HIS A 3 16.39 30.62 5.10
CA HIS A 3 15.51 29.49 4.85
C HIS A 3 16.36 28.22 4.73
N PRO A 4 16.04 27.11 5.43
CA PRO A 4 16.71 25.85 5.17
C PRO A 4 16.47 25.44 3.72
N LEU A 5 17.57 25.19 3.00
CA LEU A 5 17.55 24.75 1.61
C LEU A 5 16.66 23.50 1.50
N ARG A 6 15.73 23.54 0.54
CA ARG A 6 14.85 22.41 0.24
C ARG A 6 15.73 21.20 -0.09
N PRO A 7 15.51 20.03 0.53
CA PRO A 7 16.30 18.84 0.20
C PRO A 7 16.18 18.56 -1.30
N PRO A 8 17.25 18.03 -1.93
CA PRO A 8 17.20 17.69 -3.34
C PRO A 8 16.04 16.74 -3.61
N PRO A 9 15.35 16.88 -4.77
CA PRO A 9 14.27 15.98 -5.12
C PRO A 9 14.79 14.54 -5.13
N ARG A 10 14.03 13.61 -4.55
CA ARG A 10 14.33 12.19 -4.69
C ARG A 10 14.30 11.82 -6.18
N PRO A 11 15.20 10.93 -6.64
CA PRO A 11 15.14 10.45 -8.01
C PRO A 11 13.75 9.85 -8.28
N PRO A 12 13.24 9.96 -9.51
CA PRO A 12 11.99 9.33 -9.88
C PRO A 12 12.01 7.84 -9.55
N PRO A 13 10.88 7.27 -9.09
CA PRO A 13 10.78 5.83 -8.94
C PRO A 13 11.00 5.16 -10.31
N ARG A 14 11.68 4.03 -10.30
CA ARG A 14 11.92 3.22 -11.49
C ARG A 14 10.84 2.17 -11.64
N ARG A 15 10.51 1.81 -12.89
CA ARG A 15 9.67 0.62 -13.12
C ARG A 15 10.30 -0.61 -12.47
N THR A 16 9.46 -1.49 -11.94
CA THR A 16 9.92 -2.68 -11.24
C THR A 16 9.21 -3.91 -11.80
N VAL A 17 9.99 -4.93 -12.15
CA VAL A 17 9.45 -6.22 -12.61
C VAL A 17 9.21 -7.11 -11.39
N ARG A 18 8.01 -7.71 -11.34
CA ARG A 18 7.55 -8.59 -10.25
C ARG A 18 6.73 -9.73 -10.83
N ASN A 19 6.81 -10.89 -10.19
CA ASN A 19 5.94 -12.05 -10.45
C ASN A 19 4.94 -12.30 -9.31
N ARG A 20 5.01 -11.51 -8.24
CA ARG A 20 4.12 -11.51 -7.09
C ARG A 20 4.04 -10.10 -6.53
N ILE A 21 2.84 -9.73 -6.09
CA ILE A 21 2.57 -8.50 -5.35
C ILE A 21 1.82 -8.91 -4.09
N GLU A 22 2.24 -8.37 -2.95
CA GLU A 22 1.45 -8.41 -1.73
C GLU A 22 0.51 -7.22 -1.75
N MET A 23 -0.76 -7.46 -1.45
CA MET A 23 -1.81 -6.45 -1.51
C MET A 23 -2.74 -6.66 -0.31
N ALA A 24 -2.88 -5.62 0.49
CA ALA A 24 -3.79 -5.56 1.62
C ALA A 24 -5.03 -4.70 1.29
N PRO A 25 -6.13 -4.86 2.05
CA PRO A 25 -7.31 -3.99 1.93
C PRO A 25 -6.95 -2.49 1.93
N GLY A 26 -7.51 -1.75 0.97
CA GLY A 26 -7.29 -0.31 0.81
C GLY A 26 -6.09 0.08 -0.05
N GLU A 27 -5.21 -0.86 -0.41
CA GLU A 27 -4.09 -0.61 -1.34
C GLU A 27 -4.51 -0.65 -2.81
N ARG A 28 -3.75 0.04 -3.67
CA ARG A 28 -3.97 0.06 -5.12
C ARG A 28 -2.64 -0.09 -5.84
N TYR A 29 -2.62 -0.94 -6.86
CA TYR A 29 -1.47 -1.16 -7.72
C TYR A 29 -1.90 -1.04 -9.18
N ASP A 30 -1.12 -0.33 -9.97
CA ASP A 30 -1.25 -0.31 -11.42
C ASP A 30 -0.18 -1.25 -12.01
N VAL A 31 -0.62 -2.21 -12.81
CA VAL A 31 0.22 -3.33 -13.27
C VAL A 31 0.06 -3.50 -14.77
N LEU A 32 1.19 -3.43 -15.46
CA LEU A 32 1.28 -3.80 -16.86
C LEU A 32 1.73 -5.26 -16.98
N MET A 33 1.00 -6.04 -17.75
CA MET A 33 1.34 -7.43 -18.08
C MET A 33 1.62 -7.56 -19.58
N ASP A 34 2.79 -8.09 -19.92
CA ASP A 34 3.19 -8.32 -21.31
C ASP A 34 2.81 -9.73 -21.76
N PHE A 35 1.77 -9.83 -22.59
CA PHE A 35 1.32 -11.08 -23.21
C PHE A 35 1.96 -11.33 -24.59
N ALA A 36 2.69 -10.36 -25.17
CA ALA A 36 3.23 -10.46 -26.53
C ALA A 36 4.30 -11.56 -26.66
N SER A 37 4.95 -11.91 -25.55
CA SER A 37 5.92 -13.01 -25.48
C SER A 37 5.28 -14.41 -25.45
N LEU A 38 3.95 -14.50 -25.39
CA LEU A 38 3.22 -15.76 -25.26
C LEU A 38 2.52 -16.12 -26.57
N ALA A 39 2.55 -17.41 -26.92
CA ALA A 39 1.87 -17.90 -28.12
C ALA A 39 0.34 -17.83 -27.95
N PRO A 40 -0.42 -17.54 -29.03
CA PRO A 40 -1.87 -17.71 -29.02
C PRO A 40 -2.28 -19.11 -28.57
N GLY A 41 -3.31 -19.19 -27.74
CA GLY A 41 -3.74 -20.43 -27.06
C GLY A 41 -3.15 -20.60 -25.66
N ALA A 42 -2.13 -19.82 -25.27
CA ALA A 42 -1.62 -19.83 -23.91
C ALA A 42 -2.70 -19.42 -22.90
N THR A 43 -2.71 -20.08 -21.74
CA THR A 43 -3.60 -19.75 -20.62
C THR A 43 -2.76 -19.49 -19.37
N LEU A 44 -2.99 -18.34 -18.74
CA LEU A 44 -2.35 -17.92 -17.49
C LEU A 44 -3.38 -17.80 -16.38
N TYR A 45 -2.94 -17.96 -15.15
CA TYR A 45 -3.79 -17.85 -13.96
C TYR A 45 -3.23 -16.79 -13.02
N LEU A 46 -4.04 -15.80 -12.71
CA LEU A 46 -3.80 -14.94 -11.56
C LEU A 46 -4.24 -15.71 -10.32
N ARG A 47 -3.31 -15.91 -9.39
CA ARG A 47 -3.53 -16.70 -8.19
C ARG A 47 -3.18 -15.90 -6.93
N ASN A 48 -3.98 -16.10 -5.91
CA ASN A 48 -3.67 -15.75 -4.54
C ASN A 48 -2.79 -16.86 -3.93
N SER A 49 -1.60 -16.48 -3.48
CA SER A 49 -0.66 -17.36 -2.78
C SER A 49 -0.60 -17.12 -1.28
N HIS A 50 -1.52 -16.34 -0.72
CA HIS A 50 -1.59 -16.10 0.71
C HIS A 50 -1.93 -17.40 1.47
N PRO A 51 -1.21 -17.76 2.55
CA PRO A 51 -1.32 -19.07 3.21
C PRO A 51 -2.57 -19.24 4.09
N GLN A 52 -3.67 -18.54 3.81
CA GLN A 52 -4.90 -18.62 4.60
C GLN A 52 -5.69 -19.89 4.28
N LEU A 53 -6.37 -20.45 5.29
CA LEU A 53 -7.28 -21.59 5.15
C LEU A 53 -8.74 -21.16 5.37
N PRO A 54 -9.71 -21.66 4.58
CA PRO A 54 -9.51 -22.46 3.37
C PRO A 54 -8.79 -21.64 2.29
N ALA A 55 -7.95 -22.33 1.50
CA ALA A 55 -7.17 -21.65 0.47
C ALA A 55 -8.06 -21.13 -0.66
N LEU A 56 -8.16 -19.81 -0.78
CA LEU A 56 -8.83 -19.14 -1.89
C LEU A 56 -7.81 -18.82 -2.98
N ARG A 57 -7.40 -19.83 -3.74
CA ARG A 57 -6.23 -19.76 -4.63
C ARG A 57 -6.48 -19.03 -5.95
N ASP A 58 -7.60 -19.29 -6.61
CA ASP A 58 -7.82 -18.83 -7.98
C ASP A 58 -8.56 -17.49 -7.99
N VAL A 59 -8.02 -16.52 -8.73
CA VAL A 59 -8.63 -15.19 -8.89
C VAL A 59 -9.28 -15.10 -10.27
N MET A 60 -8.47 -15.22 -11.32
CA MET A 60 -8.94 -15.20 -12.70
C MET A 60 -7.96 -15.89 -13.65
N GLN A 61 -8.41 -16.12 -14.88
CA GLN A 61 -7.59 -16.63 -15.98
C GLN A 61 -7.43 -15.55 -17.06
N PHE A 62 -6.27 -15.55 -17.73
CA PHE A 62 -6.05 -14.85 -18.98
C PHE A 62 -5.90 -15.88 -20.10
N ARG A 63 -6.68 -15.73 -21.17
CA ARG A 63 -6.61 -16.59 -22.36
C ARG A 63 -6.05 -15.76 -23.52
N VAL A 64 -4.85 -16.11 -23.96
CA VAL A 64 -4.15 -15.39 -25.02
C VAL A 64 -4.72 -15.82 -26.37
N VAL A 65 -5.20 -14.86 -27.15
CA VAL A 65 -5.75 -15.07 -28.49
C VAL A 65 -4.90 -14.33 -29.52
N PRO A 66 -4.98 -14.68 -30.82
CA PRO A 66 -4.28 -13.94 -31.85
C PRO A 66 -4.67 -12.45 -31.85
N GLY A 67 -3.69 -11.56 -32.03
CA GLY A 67 -3.90 -10.12 -32.07
C GLY A 67 -2.65 -9.37 -32.48
N SER A 68 -2.79 -8.06 -32.72
CA SER A 68 -1.66 -7.16 -33.00
C SER A 68 -1.20 -6.48 -31.71
N VAL A 69 0.11 -6.39 -31.51
CA VAL A 69 0.70 -5.66 -30.38
C VAL A 69 0.86 -4.20 -30.80
N PRO A 70 0.19 -3.23 -30.14
CA PRO A 70 0.46 -1.83 -30.42
C PRO A 70 1.90 -1.49 -29.98
N PRO A 71 2.58 -0.55 -30.65
CA PRO A 71 3.88 -0.08 -30.20
C PRO A 71 3.73 0.53 -28.80
N LEU A 72 4.26 -0.16 -27.79
CA LEU A 72 4.26 0.28 -26.40
C LEU A 72 5.70 0.40 -25.92
N SER A 73 6.07 1.59 -25.44
CA SER A 73 7.31 1.81 -24.72
C SER A 73 6.97 2.08 -23.26
N VAL A 74 7.46 1.23 -22.36
CA VAL A 74 7.28 1.41 -20.92
C VAL A 74 8.46 2.22 -20.39
N PRO A 75 8.26 3.44 -19.86
CA PRO A 75 9.35 4.25 -19.35
C PRO A 75 10.13 3.52 -18.24
N THR A 76 11.46 3.71 -18.21
CA THR A 76 12.28 3.21 -17.10
C THR A 76 12.10 4.10 -15.87
N ASP A 77 12.04 5.40 -16.08
CA ASP A 77 11.82 6.41 -15.04
C ASP A 77 10.34 6.82 -15.06
N LEU A 78 9.71 6.78 -13.89
CA LEU A 78 8.32 7.17 -13.71
C LEU A 78 8.23 8.62 -13.19
N VAL A 79 7.02 9.15 -13.10
CA VAL A 79 6.80 10.52 -12.63
C VAL A 79 7.35 10.68 -11.19
N SER A 80 8.17 11.70 -10.98
CA SER A 80 8.62 12.09 -9.64
C SER A 80 7.44 12.55 -8.79
N HIS A 81 7.34 12.03 -7.57
CA HIS A 81 6.35 12.49 -6.60
C HIS A 81 6.91 13.66 -5.77
N ARG A 82 6.00 14.46 -5.18
CA ARG A 82 6.37 15.49 -4.22
C ARG A 82 7.09 14.83 -3.04
N SER A 83 8.29 15.31 -2.73
CA SER A 83 8.98 14.96 -1.48
C SER A 83 8.34 15.74 -0.32
N TYR A 84 8.08 15.04 0.78
CA TYR A 84 7.70 15.66 2.05
C TYR A 84 8.95 15.95 2.89
N PRO A 85 8.96 17.04 3.69
CA PRO A 85 10.05 17.31 4.61
C PRO A 85 10.32 16.09 5.51
N SER A 86 11.59 15.72 5.66
CA SER A 86 12.00 14.60 6.50
C SER A 86 12.02 14.93 8.00
N ASN A 87 11.96 16.21 8.36
CA ASN A 87 11.92 16.69 9.73
C ASN A 87 10.47 16.98 10.13
N PRO A 88 9.82 16.11 10.92
CA PRO A 88 8.44 16.34 11.34
C PRO A 88 8.36 17.48 12.36
N THR A 89 7.25 18.21 12.36
CA THR A 89 6.91 19.19 13.41
C THR A 89 6.49 18.51 14.71
N SER A 90 6.01 17.26 14.64
CA SER A 90 5.61 16.45 15.79
C SER A 90 5.62 14.95 15.44
N GLU A 91 5.78 14.11 16.46
CA GLU A 91 5.72 12.66 16.33
C GLU A 91 4.57 12.10 17.17
N ARG A 92 3.95 11.02 16.68
CA ARG A 92 2.81 10.38 17.33
C ARG A 92 2.89 8.87 17.20
N THR A 93 2.47 8.17 18.24
CA THR A 93 2.35 6.71 18.23
C THR A 93 0.89 6.34 18.37
N PHE A 94 0.44 5.37 17.57
CA PHE A 94 -0.88 4.76 17.62
C PHE A 94 -0.75 3.27 17.87
N ARG A 95 -1.28 2.81 19.00
CA ARG A 95 -1.28 1.41 19.41
C ARG A 95 -2.59 0.77 19.00
N LEU A 96 -2.50 -0.25 18.17
CA LEU A 96 -3.62 -1.09 17.78
C LEU A 96 -3.73 -2.20 18.82
N ARG A 97 -4.92 -2.40 19.38
CA ARG A 97 -5.17 -3.41 20.43
C ARG A 97 -6.58 -3.97 20.34
N ASN A 98 -6.78 -5.14 20.94
CA ASN A 98 -8.09 -5.64 21.32
C ASN A 98 -8.40 -5.17 22.74
N ASP A 99 -9.67 -4.88 23.01
CA ASP A 99 -10.19 -4.80 24.36
C ASP A 99 -10.17 -6.21 24.98
N ASP A 100 -9.56 -6.35 26.16
CA ASP A 100 -9.39 -7.66 26.81
C ASP A 100 -10.71 -8.24 27.34
N VAL A 101 -11.78 -7.44 27.44
CA VAL A 101 -13.07 -7.85 27.99
C VAL A 101 -14.00 -8.40 26.91
N ASP A 102 -14.12 -7.71 25.77
CA ASP A 102 -15.05 -8.12 24.71
C ASP A 102 -14.39 -8.35 23.33
N GLY A 103 -13.06 -8.22 23.24
CA GLY A 103 -12.31 -8.48 22.02
C GLY A 103 -12.47 -7.41 20.94
N THR A 104 -13.08 -6.26 21.25
CA THR A 104 -13.27 -5.18 20.27
C THR A 104 -11.94 -4.55 19.87
N TRP A 105 -11.73 -4.35 18.57
CA TRP A 105 -10.56 -3.62 18.05
C TRP A 105 -10.62 -2.14 18.40
N THR A 106 -9.49 -1.60 18.88
CA THR A 106 -9.35 -0.20 19.30
C THR A 106 -8.02 0.41 18.83
N ILE A 107 -7.98 1.75 18.83
CA ILE A 107 -6.75 2.53 18.65
C ILE A 107 -6.54 3.33 19.92
N GLU A 108 -5.38 3.16 20.57
CA GLU A 108 -5.09 3.73 21.90
C GLU A 108 -6.17 3.38 22.95
N GLY A 109 -6.79 2.18 22.84
CA GLY A 109 -7.83 1.72 23.76
C GLY A 109 -9.20 2.37 23.54
N VAL A 110 -9.36 3.19 22.49
CA VAL A 110 -10.62 3.89 22.21
C VAL A 110 -11.33 3.24 21.01
N ARG A 111 -12.64 3.05 21.13
CA ARG A 111 -13.52 2.63 20.02
C ARG A 111 -13.85 3.81 19.13
N PHE A 112 -14.15 3.50 17.87
CA PHE A 112 -14.64 4.53 16.95
C PHE A 112 -15.97 5.11 17.43
N ASP A 113 -16.04 6.44 17.51
CA ASP A 113 -17.26 7.21 17.72
C ASP A 113 -17.32 8.31 16.65
N PRO A 114 -18.34 8.30 15.76
CA PRO A 114 -18.45 9.29 14.68
C PRO A 114 -18.68 10.73 15.18
N ALA A 115 -19.03 10.93 16.46
CA ALA A 115 -19.21 12.26 17.05
C ALA A 115 -17.93 12.84 17.69
N VAL A 116 -16.83 12.07 17.77
CA VAL A 116 -15.62 12.45 18.51
C VAL A 116 -14.40 12.54 17.58
N ALA A 117 -13.67 13.64 17.67
CA ALA A 117 -12.34 13.76 17.10
C ALA A 117 -11.29 13.52 18.21
N ASN A 118 -10.62 12.36 18.20
CA ASN A 118 -9.69 11.96 19.26
C ASN A 118 -8.43 12.84 19.35
N PHE A 119 -8.05 13.51 18.26
CA PHE A 119 -6.94 14.46 18.22
C PHE A 119 -7.13 15.44 17.06
N GLN A 120 -6.37 16.52 17.07
CA GLN A 120 -6.36 17.53 16.01
C GLN A 120 -4.96 17.66 15.44
N VAL A 121 -4.88 17.90 14.12
CA VAL A 121 -3.64 18.19 13.40
C VAL A 121 -3.77 19.60 12.82
N ARG A 122 -2.74 20.44 12.99
CA ARG A 122 -2.74 21.78 12.42
C ARG A 122 -2.51 21.70 10.92
N ARG A 123 -3.31 22.44 10.14
CA ARG A 123 -3.15 22.49 8.68
C ARG A 123 -1.75 22.99 8.31
N GLY A 124 -1.03 22.20 7.51
CA GLY A 124 0.31 22.53 7.02
C GLY A 124 1.45 21.89 7.82
N ASP A 125 1.16 21.34 9.00
CA ASP A 125 2.15 20.59 9.78
C ASP A 125 2.51 19.26 9.09
N VAL A 126 3.71 18.79 9.39
CA VAL A 126 4.21 17.48 8.94
C VAL A 126 4.40 16.63 10.19
N GLU A 127 3.50 15.70 10.46
CA GLU A 127 3.66 14.76 11.57
C GLU A 127 4.27 13.44 11.09
N ARG A 128 5.07 12.78 11.96
CA ARG A 128 5.49 11.39 11.78
C ARG A 128 4.63 10.50 12.67
N TRP A 129 3.90 9.56 12.08
CA TRP A 129 3.04 8.64 12.81
C TRP A 129 3.62 7.23 12.80
N THR A 130 3.70 6.63 13.98
CA THR A 130 4.15 5.26 14.20
C THR A 130 2.97 4.41 14.63
N PHE A 131 2.57 3.45 13.80
CA PHE A 131 1.54 2.48 14.15
C PHE A 131 2.19 1.25 14.75
N VAL A 132 1.73 0.83 15.93
CA VAL A 132 2.25 -0.31 16.67
C VAL A 132 1.12 -1.31 16.88
N ALA A 133 1.20 -2.43 16.18
CA ALA A 133 0.35 -3.58 16.47
C ALA A 133 0.95 -4.35 17.67
N ALA A 134 0.10 -4.76 18.62
CA ALA A 134 0.54 -5.63 19.71
C ALA A 134 0.95 -7.01 19.16
N ALA A 135 1.94 -7.64 19.80
CA ALA A 135 2.43 -8.96 19.40
C ALA A 135 1.36 -10.07 19.47
N SER A 136 0.27 -9.83 20.21
CA SER A 136 -0.90 -10.72 20.32
C SER A 136 -1.90 -10.54 19.17
N MET A 137 -1.62 -9.68 18.19
CA MET A 137 -2.48 -9.49 17.02
C MET A 137 -2.07 -10.47 15.93
N ASP A 138 -2.85 -11.53 15.76
CA ASP A 138 -2.57 -12.60 14.79
C ASP A 138 -2.83 -12.18 13.32
N ALA A 139 -3.28 -10.94 13.07
CA ALA A 139 -3.62 -10.44 11.74
C ALA A 139 -2.92 -9.11 11.43
N PRO A 140 -2.41 -8.90 10.21
CA PRO A 140 -1.92 -7.59 9.78
C PRO A 140 -3.03 -6.52 9.73
N HIS A 141 -2.66 -5.26 9.99
CA HIS A 141 -3.58 -4.12 9.95
C HIS A 141 -3.14 -3.09 8.90
N PRO A 142 -3.70 -3.11 7.69
CA PRO A 142 -3.42 -2.08 6.69
C PRO A 142 -4.07 -0.77 7.12
N MET A 143 -3.25 0.18 7.56
CA MET A 143 -3.72 1.47 8.04
C MET A 143 -4.04 2.40 6.87
N HIS A 144 -5.20 3.05 6.94
CA HIS A 144 -5.59 4.13 6.04
C HIS A 144 -5.61 5.46 6.83
N VAL A 145 -5.03 6.50 6.23
CA VAL A 145 -4.95 7.87 6.76
C VAL A 145 -5.42 8.83 5.68
#